data_AF-A0A2X1QDJ6-F1
#
_entry.id   AF-A0A2X1QDJ6-F1
#
_cell.length_a   1.000
_cell.length_b   1.000
_cell.length_c   1.000
_cell.angle_alpha   90.00
_cell.angle_beta   90.00
_cell.angle_gamma   90.00
#
_symmetry.space_group_name_H-M   'P 1'
#
loop_
_entity.id
_entity.type
_entity.pdbx_description
1 polymer ?
#
loop_
_entity_poly.entity_id
_entity_poly.type
_entity_poly.pdbx_seq_one_letter_code
_entity_poly.pdbx_strand_id
1 'polypeptide(L)'
;MICVSRPTNPTGNVITDEELLKLDALANQHGIPLVIDNAYGVPFPGIIFSEARPLWNPNIVLCMSLSKLGLPGSRCGIIIANEKIITAITNMNGIISLALAVLVRR
;
A
#
# COMPACT_ATOMS: atom_id res chain seq x y z
N MET A 1 4.50 0.15 -13.36
CA MET A 1 4.44 0.14 -11.87
C MET A 1 5.40 -0.90 -11.35
N ILE A 2 5.98 -0.69 -10.17
CA ILE A 2 6.66 -1.73 -9.38
C ILE A 2 5.72 -2.07 -8.21
N CYS A 3 5.60 -3.33 -7.82
CA CYS A 3 4.71 -3.77 -6.75
C CYS A 3 5.43 -4.73 -5.81
N VAL A 4 5.35 -4.46 -4.50
CA VAL A 4 5.86 -5.32 -3.44
C VAL A 4 4.86 -5.38 -2.29
N SER A 5 4.93 -6.43 -1.49
CA SER A 5 4.22 -6.53 -0.21
C SER A 5 5.21 -6.53 0.93
N ARG A 6 4.89 -5.83 2.01
CA ARG A 6 5.77 -5.70 3.19
C ARG A 6 4.91 -5.64 4.46
N PRO A 7 4.82 -6.72 5.27
CA PRO A 7 5.29 -8.08 5.01
C PRO A 7 4.65 -8.80 3.82
N THR A 8 5.36 -9.76 3.24
CA THR A 8 4.95 -10.54 2.07
C THR A 8 4.14 -11.79 2.45
N ASN A 9 2.99 -11.98 1.81
CA ASN A 9 2.26 -13.26 1.77
C ASN A 9 2.63 -14.00 0.48
N PRO A 10 3.00 -15.30 0.49
CA PRO A 10 2.95 -16.27 1.61
C PRO A 10 4.24 -16.46 2.41
N THR A 11 5.33 -15.81 2.03
CA THR A 11 6.67 -16.12 2.58
C THR A 11 6.92 -15.55 3.98
N GLY A 12 6.13 -14.57 4.42
CA GLY A 12 6.40 -13.79 5.62
C GLY A 12 7.58 -12.84 5.49
N ASN A 13 8.18 -12.72 4.29
CA ASN A 13 9.38 -11.91 4.08
C ASN A 13 9.10 -10.43 4.34
N VAL A 14 10.09 -9.74 4.88
CA VAL A 14 10.07 -8.28 5.02
C VAL A 14 11.24 -7.76 4.23
N ILE A 15 10.95 -7.22 3.03
CA ILE A 15 11.96 -6.53 2.22
C ILE A 15 12.68 -5.49 3.08
N THR A 16 13.99 -5.39 2.96
CA THR A 16 14.79 -4.47 3.80
C THR A 16 14.53 -3.02 3.41
N ASP A 17 14.87 -2.09 4.31
CA ASP A 17 14.76 -0.66 4.00
C ASP A 17 15.63 -0.27 2.79
N GLU A 18 16.81 -0.88 2.65
CA GLU A 18 17.73 -0.59 1.55
C GLU A 18 17.16 -1.06 0.21
N GLU A 19 16.64 -2.29 0.15
CA GLU A 19 15.98 -2.82 -1.05
C GLU A 19 14.75 -1.97 -1.42
N LEU A 20 13.95 -1.57 -0.43
CA LEU A 20 12.78 -0.72 -0.67
C LEU A 20 13.17 0.66 -1.23
N LEU A 21 14.24 1.27 -0.71
CA LEU A 21 14.77 2.54 -1.23
C LEU A 21 15.32 2.41 -2.65
N LYS A 22 15.97 1.28 -2.98
CA LYS A 22 16.43 1.01 -4.36
C LYS A 22 15.25 0.88 -5.32
N LEU A 23 14.18 0.18 -4.92
CA LEU A 23 12.96 0.07 -5.72
C LEU A 23 12.27 1.41 -5.89
N ASP A 24 12.22 2.25 -4.86
CA ASP A 24 11.69 3.61 -4.94
C ASP A 24 12.49 4.47 -5.93
N ALA A 25 13.83 4.44 -5.85
CA ALA A 25 14.70 5.15 -6.80
C ALA A 25 14.47 4.69 -8.25
N LEU A 26 14.38 3.37 -8.48
CA LEU A 26 14.07 2.81 -9.80
C LEU A 26 12.69 3.23 -10.30
N ALA A 27 11.67 3.17 -9.45
CA ALA A 27 10.32 3.59 -9.78
C ALA A 27 10.28 5.06 -10.23
N ASN A 28 10.96 5.94 -9.49
CA ASN A 28 11.09 7.36 -9.83
C ASN A 28 11.85 7.57 -11.15
N GLN A 29 12.98 6.87 -11.36
CA GLN A 29 13.76 6.96 -12.61
C GLN A 29 12.93 6.60 -13.85
N HIS A 30 12.05 5.61 -13.72
CA HIS A 30 11.18 5.17 -14.81
C HIS A 30 9.84 5.90 -14.88
N GLY A 31 9.57 6.86 -14.00
CA GLY A 31 8.31 7.61 -13.97
C GLY A 31 7.08 6.73 -13.71
N ILE A 32 7.24 5.65 -12.94
CA ILE A 32 6.17 4.71 -12.59
C ILE A 32 5.95 4.65 -11.08
N PRO A 33 4.72 4.37 -10.60
CA PRO A 33 4.46 4.28 -9.18
C PRO A 33 5.08 3.03 -8.56
N LEU A 34 5.52 3.17 -7.30
CA LEU A 34 5.86 2.07 -6.41
C LEU A 34 4.64 1.75 -5.54
N VAL A 35 4.06 0.56 -5.74
CA VAL A 35 2.93 0.07 -4.94
C VAL A 35 3.45 -0.80 -3.81
N ILE A 36 3.04 -0.48 -2.58
CA ILE A 36 3.38 -1.24 -1.38
C ILE A 36 2.09 -1.80 -0.77
N ASP A 37 1.90 -3.11 -0.82
CA ASP A 37 0.86 -3.80 -0.06
C ASP A 37 1.34 -4.00 1.39
N ASN A 38 0.73 -3.23 2.29
CA ASN A 38 1.04 -3.18 3.71
C ASN A 38 -0.11 -3.76 4.56
N ALA A 39 -0.84 -4.76 4.03
CA ALA A 39 -1.97 -5.38 4.72
C ALA A 39 -1.63 -6.00 6.09
N TYR A 40 -0.36 -6.36 6.34
CA TYR A 40 0.11 -6.93 7.59
C TYR A 40 0.98 -5.97 8.42
N GLY A 41 1.45 -4.86 7.82
CA GLY A 41 2.49 -4.03 8.42
C GLY A 41 1.98 -2.98 9.40
N VAL A 42 2.79 -1.95 9.61
CA VAL A 42 2.52 -0.84 10.54
C VAL A 42 1.85 0.34 9.84
N PRO A 43 1.05 1.17 10.52
CA PRO A 43 0.76 1.14 11.96
C PRO A 43 -0.26 0.07 12.40
N PHE A 44 -1.03 -0.50 11.48
CA PHE A 44 -1.96 -1.59 11.78
C PHE A 44 -2.04 -2.57 10.60
N PRO A 45 -2.22 -3.88 10.86
CA PRO A 45 -2.39 -4.51 12.17
C PRO A 45 -1.08 -4.72 12.97
N GLY A 46 0.09 -4.40 12.41
CA GLY A 46 1.38 -4.57 13.09
C GLY A 46 1.82 -6.03 13.23
N ILE A 47 1.39 -6.91 12.31
CA ILE A 47 1.80 -8.32 12.24
C ILE A 47 3.13 -8.39 11.50
N ILE A 48 4.17 -7.82 12.12
CA ILE A 48 5.54 -7.78 11.62
C ILE A 48 6.49 -8.12 12.75
N PHE A 49 7.40 -9.07 12.51
CA PHE A 49 8.31 -9.62 13.53
C PHE A 49 9.77 -9.20 13.32
N SER A 50 9.99 -8.21 12.44
CA SER A 50 11.29 -7.64 12.12
C SER A 50 11.20 -6.12 12.03
N GLU A 51 12.32 -5.44 12.23
CA GLU A 51 12.42 -3.99 12.02
C GLU A 51 12.08 -3.62 10.57
N ALA A 52 11.19 -2.64 10.41
CA ALA A 52 10.84 -2.08 9.12
C ALA A 52 10.38 -0.64 9.30
N ARG A 53 11.10 0.31 8.67
CA ARG A 53 10.69 1.71 8.71
C ARG A 53 9.57 1.94 7.68
N PRO A 54 8.45 2.58 8.08
CA PRO A 54 7.45 3.03 7.12
C PRO A 54 8.08 3.97 6.09
N LEU A 55 7.79 3.74 4.81
CA LEU A 55 8.24 4.60 3.71
C LEU A 55 7.02 5.18 3.00
N TRP A 56 6.98 6.49 2.83
CA TRP A 56 5.97 7.18 2.04
C TRP A 56 6.56 8.42 1.36
N ASN A 57 6.20 8.61 0.09
CA ASN A 57 6.47 9.79 -0.72
C ASN A 57 5.38 9.91 -1.82
N PRO A 58 5.29 11.01 -2.58
CA PRO A 58 4.25 11.18 -3.60
C PRO A 58 4.24 10.18 -4.76
N ASN A 59 5.34 9.45 -5.01
CA ASN A 59 5.41 8.39 -6.03
C ASN A 59 4.95 7.02 -5.51
N ILE A 60 4.73 6.88 -4.19
CA ILE A 60 4.27 5.65 -3.55
C ILE A 60 2.74 5.58 -3.51
N VAL A 61 2.22 4.39 -3.81
CA VAL A 61 0.83 3.98 -3.56
C VAL A 61 0.85 2.93 -2.46
N LEU A 62 0.42 3.31 -1.26
CA LEU A 62 0.39 2.41 -0.10
C LEU A 62 -1.02 1.84 0.07
N CYS A 63 -1.12 0.51 0.09
CA CYS A 63 -2.37 -0.21 0.30
C CYS A 63 -2.39 -0.82 1.71
N MET A 64 -3.50 -0.68 2.42
CA MET A 64 -3.73 -1.30 3.73
C MET A 64 -5.13 -1.93 3.79
N SER A 65 -5.38 -2.78 4.79
CA SER A 65 -6.68 -3.42 4.99
C SER A 65 -7.00 -3.66 6.46
N LEU A 66 -8.29 -3.61 6.81
CA LEU A 66 -8.78 -4.03 8.13
C LEU A 66 -8.98 -5.55 8.25
N SER A 67 -8.83 -6.31 7.15
CA SER A 67 -9.08 -7.75 7.15
C SER A 67 -8.16 -8.51 8.12
N LYS A 68 -6.92 -8.04 8.28
CA LYS A 68 -5.91 -8.64 9.15
C LYS A 68 -5.94 -8.09 10.58
N LEU A 69 -6.81 -7.12 10.86
CA LEU A 69 -7.16 -6.66 12.20
C LEU A 69 -8.28 -7.53 12.84
N GLY A 70 -8.67 -8.63 12.20
CA GLY A 70 -9.79 -9.46 12.64
C GLY A 70 -11.15 -9.01 12.09
N LEU A 71 -11.19 -8.09 11.13
CA LEU A 71 -12.42 -7.56 10.51
C LEU A 71 -12.57 -7.93 9.02
N PRO A 72 -12.44 -9.20 8.60
CA PRO A 72 -12.52 -9.58 7.18
C PRO A 72 -13.91 -9.28 6.56
N GLY A 73 -14.97 -9.32 7.36
CA GLY A 73 -16.34 -8.99 6.92
C GLY A 73 -16.57 -7.50 6.65
N SER A 74 -15.70 -6.61 7.14
CA SER A 74 -15.82 -5.16 6.90
C SER A 74 -15.59 -4.78 5.44
N ARG A 75 -14.89 -5.63 4.68
CA ARG A 75 -14.49 -5.39 3.29
C ARG A 75 -13.83 -4.01 3.09
N CYS A 76 -13.10 -3.54 4.10
CA CYS A 76 -12.51 -2.20 4.12
C CYS A 76 -11.04 -2.23 3.68
N GLY A 77 -10.77 -1.62 2.53
CA GLY A 77 -9.43 -1.33 2.00
C GLY A 77 -9.08 0.13 2.18
N ILE A 78 -7.78 0.45 2.27
CA ILE A 78 -7.31 1.82 2.40
C ILE A 78 -6.20 2.04 1.39
N ILE A 79 -6.27 3.15 0.63
CA ILE A 79 -5.24 3.53 -0.33
C ILE A 79 -4.73 4.92 0.05
N ILE A 80 -3.42 5.05 0.23
CA ILE A 80 -2.72 6.32 0.44
C ILE A 80 -1.84 6.58 -0.78
N ALA A 81 -2.15 7.64 -1.52
CA ALA A 81 -1.43 8.03 -2.73
C ALA A 81 -1.59 9.53 -2.98
N ASN A 82 -0.85 10.05 -3.96
CA ASN A 82 -1.04 11.42 -4.42
C ASN A 82 -2.45 11.67 -4.98
N GLU A 83 -2.85 12.93 -5.02
CA GLU A 83 -4.20 13.35 -5.40
C GLU A 83 -4.62 12.90 -6.80
N LYS A 84 -3.69 12.87 -7.77
CA LYS A 84 -3.99 12.45 -9.15
C LYS A 84 -4.41 10.98 -9.18
N ILE A 85 -3.68 10.12 -8.47
CA ILE A 85 -4.00 8.68 -8.37
C ILE A 85 -5.30 8.48 -7.60
N ILE A 86 -5.48 9.15 -6.46
CA ILE A 86 -6.70 9.04 -5.67
C ILE A 86 -7.93 9.46 -6.48
N THR A 87 -7.84 10.56 -7.23
CA THR A 87 -8.94 11.03 -8.10
C THR A 87 -9.29 10.01 -9.18
N ALA A 88 -8.29 9.43 -9.84
CA ALA A 88 -8.51 8.38 -10.83
C ALA A 88 -9.20 7.15 -10.22
N ILE A 89 -8.78 6.72 -9.03
CA ILE A 89 -9.40 5.59 -8.30
C ILE A 89 -10.83 5.93 -7.87
N THR A 90 -11.09 7.14 -7.38
CA THR A 90 -12.45 7.59 -7.04
C THR A 90 -13.37 7.52 -8.25
N ASN A 91 -12.92 7.98 -9.41
CA ASN A 91 -13.72 7.95 -10.64
C ASN A 91 -14.01 6.51 -11.08
N MET A 92 -13.01 5.62 -11.02
CA MET A 92 -13.19 4.19 -11.32
C MET A 92 -14.19 3.53 -10.36
N ASN A 93 -14.06 3.78 -9.04
CA ASN A 93 -14.97 3.24 -8.03
C ASN A 93 -16.42 3.71 -8.22
N GLY A 94 -16.62 4.94 -8.69
CA GLY A 94 -17.94 5.48 -9.00
C GLY A 94 -18.65 4.76 -10.16
N ILE A 95 -17.89 4.18 -11.09
CA ILE A 95 -18.44 3.46 -12.26
C ILE A 95 -18.65 1.98 -11.96
N ILE A 96 -17.69 1.34 -11.29
CA ILE A 96 -17.68 -0.13 -11.10
C ILE A 96 -18.72 -0.60 -10.06
N SER A 97 -19.27 0.30 -9.22
CA SER A 97 -20.30 0.01 -8.20
C SER A 97 -19.97 -1.17 -7.26
N LEU A 98 -19.07 -0.99 -6.28
CA LEU A 98 -19.06 -1.73 -5.00
C LEU A 98 -17.99 -1.22 -3.99
N ALA A 99 -18.33 -0.15 -3.26
CA ALA A 99 -18.04 0.12 -1.83
C ALA A 99 -16.60 0.09 -1.21
N LEU A 100 -16.51 0.73 -0.02
CA LEU A 100 -15.61 0.49 1.15
C LEU A 100 -14.08 0.59 0.97
N ALA A 101 -13.60 1.44 0.07
CA ALA A 101 -12.20 1.90 0.11
C ALA A 101 -12.10 3.29 0.77
N VAL A 102 -11.37 3.41 1.88
CA VAL A 102 -10.98 4.73 2.41
C VAL A 102 -9.82 5.23 1.57
N LEU A 103 -10.05 6.33 0.85
CA LEU A 103 -9.04 6.96 0.01
C LEU A 103 -8.42 8.14 0.77
N VAL A 104 -7.13 8.07 1.04
CA VAL A 104 -6.39 9.11 1.77
C VAL A 104 -5.49 9.84 0.79
N ARG A 105 -5.74 11.16 0.63
CA ARG A 105 -4.87 12.05 -0.14
C ARG A 105 -3.74 12.55 0.76
N ARG A 106 -2.50 12.39 0.33
CA ARG A 106 -1.32 12.99 0.97
C ARG A 106 -0.35 13.52 -0.08
#